data_AF-A0A7V2LLQ2-F1
#
_entry.id   AF-A0A7V2LLQ2-F1
#
_cell.length_a   1.000
_cell.length_b   1.000
_cell.length_c   1.000
_cell.angle_alpha   90.00
_cell.angle_beta   90.00
_cell.angle_gamma   90.00
#
_symmetry.space_group_name_H-M   'P 1'
#
loop_
_entity.id
_entity.type
_entity.pdbx_description
1 polymer ?
#
loop_
_entity_poly.entity_id
_entity_poly.type
_entity_poly.pdbx_seq_one_letter_code
_entity_poly.pdbx_strand_id
1 'polypeptide(L)'
;MGAAQRDYVPLAERSGSAPEARGQSDCGEPGSLAITDGRTGRGYEIPIAEGAIRSIDLRQIKVDDDDFGIMSYDPSFYNTASCRSAITHIDGDAGVLLYRGYPIEQLVEHSTFLETAYLLLYGELPTQAQLEQWLWDVNHHTLVNESIRHFLDGFRYDAHPVGVLIGTISALSTFYPDARNVEDPASVELQTRRLVAKMPTLAAFAYRHSVGLPYAYPDDTLSYTGDFLNMMFKMTELRYEPNPVWERALNKLFILQADHGQATSATTMRMVGSSLADPFVSVAASLASLHGPRHGGAAEEALGIFAEIGDVKNVPQYIERVKRGDELLMGFGHRVYKSYDPRARAIKQMAHEVFAEAGASRLLDIALELERVALEDDYFIERKLYPNVDFYTGCIYQAIGIPRNMFTVMFAIPRTAGWVAQWRELLADPEQRIARPRQIYDGVMYRDYVPIEERD
;
A
#
# COMPACT_ATOMS: atom_id res chain seq x y z
N MET A 1 -47.83 -40.67 6.33
CA MET A 1 -47.25 -41.96 5.92
C MET A 1 -46.95 -41.88 4.42
N GLY A 2 -45.74 -42.22 4.02
CA GLY A 2 -45.33 -42.30 2.61
C GLY A 2 -44.22 -41.33 2.24
N ALA A 3 -42.98 -41.76 2.47
CA ALA A 3 -41.75 -41.06 2.14
C ALA A 3 -41.52 -40.98 0.62
N ALA A 4 -40.87 -39.91 0.17
CA ALA A 4 -40.16 -39.87 -1.10
C ALA A 4 -38.75 -39.33 -0.84
N GLN A 5 -37.81 -40.28 -0.71
CA GLN A 5 -36.37 -40.07 -0.77
C GLN A 5 -36.03 -39.31 -2.05
N ARG A 6 -35.28 -38.19 -1.93
CA ARG A 6 -34.50 -37.64 -3.04
C ARG A 6 -33.04 -37.82 -2.68
N ASP A 7 -32.36 -38.55 -3.55
CA ASP A 7 -30.98 -38.99 -3.41
C ASP A 7 -30.01 -37.81 -3.36
N TYR A 8 -29.11 -37.90 -2.38
CA TYR A 8 -27.96 -37.03 -2.18
C TYR A 8 -26.84 -37.53 -3.11
N VAL A 9 -26.47 -36.74 -4.13
CA VAL A 9 -25.30 -37.02 -4.97
C VAL A 9 -24.07 -36.37 -4.31
N PRO A 10 -23.03 -37.11 -3.91
CA PRO A 10 -21.82 -36.52 -3.34
C PRO A 10 -21.05 -35.77 -4.43
N LEU A 11 -20.67 -34.53 -4.15
CA LEU A 11 -19.68 -33.80 -4.94
C LEU A 11 -18.37 -34.59 -4.90
N ALA A 12 -18.01 -35.12 -6.07
CA ALA A 12 -16.75 -35.82 -6.28
C ALA A 12 -15.57 -34.92 -5.87
N GLU A 13 -14.66 -35.52 -5.10
CA GLU A 13 -13.33 -35.02 -4.80
C GLU A 13 -12.62 -34.66 -6.12
N ARG A 14 -12.61 -33.37 -6.46
CA ARG A 14 -11.61 -32.84 -7.40
C ARG A 14 -10.31 -32.72 -6.63
N SER A 15 -9.47 -33.74 -6.72
CA SER A 15 -8.05 -33.64 -6.46
C SER A 15 -7.47 -32.56 -7.38
N GLY A 16 -7.41 -31.33 -6.87
CA GLY A 16 -6.77 -30.22 -7.55
C GLY A 16 -5.27 -30.44 -7.53
N SER A 17 -4.72 -30.97 -8.63
CA SER A 17 -3.33 -30.76 -8.96
C SER A 17 -3.06 -29.26 -8.93
N ALA A 18 -2.01 -28.86 -8.21
CA ALA A 18 -1.52 -27.49 -8.21
C ALA A 18 -1.42 -26.97 -9.66
N PRO A 19 -1.75 -25.70 -9.94
CA PRO A 19 -1.51 -25.16 -11.26
C PRO A 19 -0.01 -25.26 -11.54
N GLU A 20 0.34 -25.97 -12.62
CA GLU A 20 1.70 -25.98 -13.14
C GLU A 20 2.19 -24.54 -13.27
N ALA A 21 3.37 -24.27 -12.73
CA ALA A 21 4.04 -22.99 -12.84
C ALA A 21 4.18 -22.64 -14.33
N ARG A 22 3.31 -21.76 -14.82
CA ARG A 22 3.56 -21.01 -16.06
C ARG A 22 4.69 -20.03 -15.77
N GLY A 23 5.91 -20.55 -15.80
CA GLY A 23 7.11 -19.73 -15.90
C GLY A 23 7.09 -18.98 -17.23
N GLN A 24 7.57 -17.74 -17.16
CA GLN A 24 7.60 -16.70 -18.21
C GLN A 24 6.28 -15.94 -18.34
N SER A 25 6.30 -14.69 -17.87
CA SER A 25 5.43 -13.66 -18.43
C SER A 25 5.60 -13.70 -19.94
N ASP A 26 4.49 -13.78 -20.66
CA ASP A 26 4.44 -13.65 -22.11
C ASP A 26 4.89 -12.23 -22.47
N CYS A 27 6.21 -11.99 -22.45
CA CYS A 27 6.83 -10.78 -22.95
C CYS A 27 6.55 -10.81 -24.45
N GLY A 28 5.45 -10.15 -24.85
CA GLY A 28 4.91 -10.24 -26.20
C GLY A 28 5.99 -10.18 -27.27
N GLU A 29 5.81 -10.97 -28.32
CA GLU A 29 6.81 -11.14 -29.38
C GLU A 29 7.41 -9.80 -29.81
N PRO A 30 8.74 -9.69 -29.93
CA PRO A 30 9.38 -8.46 -30.36
C PRO A 30 8.80 -8.03 -31.71
N GLY A 31 8.32 -6.80 -31.76
CA GLY A 31 7.59 -6.25 -32.91
C GLY A 31 8.00 -4.82 -33.20
N SER A 32 7.39 -4.24 -34.24
CA SER A 32 7.51 -2.82 -34.53
C SER A 32 6.14 -2.18 -34.69
N LEU A 33 6.04 -0.94 -34.22
CA LEU A 33 4.91 -0.06 -34.43
C LEU A 33 5.19 0.82 -35.64
N ALA A 34 4.49 0.57 -36.74
CA ALA A 34 4.53 1.42 -37.92
C ALA A 34 3.66 2.66 -37.71
N ILE A 35 4.26 3.85 -37.74
CA ILE A 35 3.59 5.14 -37.57
C ILE A 35 3.75 5.93 -38.86
N THR A 36 2.65 6.47 -39.40
CA THR A 36 2.69 7.45 -40.48
C THR A 36 2.30 8.81 -39.93
N ASP A 37 3.20 9.79 -40.00
CA ASP A 37 2.87 11.17 -39.61
C ASP A 37 2.06 11.83 -40.71
N GLY A 38 0.75 12.01 -40.48
CA GLY A 38 -0.15 12.64 -41.45
C GLY A 38 0.20 14.09 -41.80
N ARG A 39 1.01 14.78 -41.00
CA ARG A 39 1.45 16.16 -41.27
C ARG A 39 2.52 16.22 -42.37
N THR A 40 3.36 15.18 -42.47
CA THR A 40 4.52 15.13 -43.38
C THR A 40 4.46 14.00 -44.40
N GLY A 41 3.59 13.01 -44.20
CA GLY A 41 3.52 11.77 -44.97
C GLY A 41 4.66 10.78 -44.70
N ARG A 42 5.56 11.07 -43.74
CA ARG A 42 6.71 10.22 -43.43
C ARG A 42 6.30 9.01 -42.58
N GLY A 43 6.85 7.85 -42.91
CA GLY A 43 6.71 6.61 -42.13
C GLY A 43 7.86 6.42 -41.16
N TYR A 44 7.56 5.87 -39.99
CA TYR A 44 8.49 5.57 -38.91
C TYR A 44 8.20 4.17 -38.36
N GLU A 45 9.23 3.44 -37.96
CA GLU A 45 9.09 2.18 -37.25
C GLU A 45 9.67 2.34 -35.85
N ILE A 46 8.84 2.12 -34.83
CA ILE A 46 9.25 2.20 -33.43
C ILE A 46 9.28 0.78 -32.85
N PRO A 47 10.40 0.35 -32.23
CA PRO A 47 10.46 -0.97 -31.61
C PRO A 47 9.43 -1.13 -30.49
N ILE A 48 8.72 -2.26 -30.50
CA ILE A 48 7.91 -2.74 -29.38
C ILE A 48 8.73 -3.80 -28.66
N ALA A 49 9.00 -3.55 -27.38
CA ALA A 49 9.65 -4.51 -26.50
C ALA A 49 8.81 -4.66 -25.24
N GLU A 50 8.52 -5.91 -24.84
CA GLU A 50 7.80 -6.21 -23.60
C GLU A 50 6.42 -5.52 -23.52
N GLY A 51 5.74 -5.40 -24.67
CA GLY A 51 4.44 -4.74 -24.76
C GLY A 51 4.47 -3.22 -24.62
N ALA A 52 5.65 -2.59 -24.63
CA ALA A 52 5.80 -1.13 -24.55
C ALA A 52 6.69 -0.56 -25.66
N ILE A 53 6.50 0.72 -25.97
CA ILE A 53 7.44 1.52 -26.76
C ILE A 53 8.21 2.45 -25.83
N ARG A 54 9.45 2.80 -26.17
CA ARG A 54 10.17 3.84 -25.43
C ARG A 54 9.64 5.21 -25.85
N SER A 55 9.17 6.01 -24.90
CA SER A 55 8.65 7.35 -25.19
C SER A 55 9.66 8.26 -25.89
N ILE A 56 10.97 8.05 -25.69
CA ILE A 56 12.02 8.81 -26.37
C ILE A 56 12.07 8.55 -27.88
N ASP A 57 11.62 7.37 -28.33
CA ASP A 57 11.63 7.01 -29.75
C ASP A 57 10.58 7.80 -30.54
N LEU A 58 9.56 8.36 -29.88
CA LEU A 58 8.61 9.29 -30.53
C LEU A 58 9.26 10.60 -30.96
N ARG A 59 10.40 10.97 -30.35
CA ARG A 59 11.09 12.23 -30.60
C ARG A 59 11.68 12.34 -32.02
N GLN A 60 11.85 11.20 -32.70
CA GLN A 60 12.29 11.18 -34.10
C GLN A 60 11.21 11.69 -35.07
N ILE A 61 9.94 11.73 -34.64
CA ILE A 61 8.81 12.19 -35.46
C ILE A 61 8.75 13.71 -35.38
N LYS A 62 9.11 14.37 -36.48
CA LYS A 62 9.28 15.83 -36.57
C LYS A 62 8.62 16.39 -37.82
N VAL A 63 8.08 17.62 -37.72
CA VAL A 63 7.56 18.35 -38.89
C VAL A 63 8.69 18.98 -39.71
N ASP A 64 9.68 19.56 -39.04
CA ASP A 64 10.87 20.17 -39.61
C ASP A 64 12.12 19.85 -38.76
N ASP A 65 13.31 20.28 -39.20
CA ASP A 65 14.56 19.89 -38.55
C ASP A 65 14.73 20.51 -37.14
N ASP A 66 14.12 21.68 -36.91
CA ASP A 66 14.18 22.45 -35.67
C ASP A 66 13.11 22.02 -34.64
N ASP A 67 12.11 21.23 -35.06
CA ASP A 67 11.11 20.63 -34.19
C ASP A 67 11.79 19.74 -33.11
N PHE A 68 11.32 19.89 -31.87
CA PHE A 68 11.77 19.07 -30.75
C PHE A 68 11.44 17.57 -30.96
N GLY A 69 10.37 17.29 -31.70
CA GLY A 69 9.78 15.97 -31.91
C GLY A 69 8.54 15.73 -31.05
N ILE A 70 7.75 14.72 -31.42
CA ILE A 70 6.54 14.33 -30.67
C ILE A 70 6.90 13.85 -29.25
N MET A 71 6.06 14.22 -28.29
CA MET A 71 6.07 13.72 -26.92
C MET A 71 4.80 12.93 -26.63
N SER A 72 4.86 11.95 -25.75
CA SER A 72 3.67 11.34 -25.15
C SER A 72 3.02 12.32 -24.17
N TYR A 73 1.69 12.41 -24.21
CA TYR A 73 0.89 13.14 -23.23
C TYR A 73 -0.06 12.17 -22.54
N ASP A 74 0.29 11.81 -21.31
CA ASP A 74 -0.46 10.85 -20.49
C ASP A 74 -0.60 11.38 -19.06
N PRO A 75 -1.54 12.32 -18.82
CA PRO A 75 -1.78 12.86 -17.49
C PRO A 75 -2.08 11.74 -16.50
N SER A 76 -1.39 11.71 -15.36
CA SER A 76 -1.54 10.68 -14.31
C SER A 76 -1.04 9.28 -14.69
N PHE A 77 -0.29 9.12 -15.78
CA PHE A 77 0.35 7.85 -16.16
C PHE A 77 -0.64 6.68 -16.36
N TYR A 78 -1.79 6.93 -16.98
CA TYR A 78 -2.80 5.87 -17.19
C TYR A 78 -2.30 4.74 -18.09
N ASN A 79 -1.44 5.05 -19.06
CA ASN A 79 -0.89 4.11 -20.03
C ASN A 79 0.62 4.29 -20.19
N THR A 80 1.33 4.55 -19.08
CA THR A 80 2.78 4.73 -19.05
C THR A 80 3.40 3.79 -18.01
N ALA A 81 4.21 2.83 -18.46
CA ALA A 81 5.09 2.08 -17.58
C ALA A 81 6.34 2.92 -17.27
N SER A 82 6.49 3.36 -16.02
CA SER A 82 7.58 4.28 -15.62
C SER A 82 8.88 3.59 -15.22
N CYS A 83 8.85 2.28 -14.96
CA CYS A 83 10.02 1.51 -14.53
C CYS A 83 9.84 0.02 -14.82
N ARG A 84 10.98 -0.68 -14.87
CA ARG A 84 11.02 -2.15 -14.76
C ARG A 84 11.03 -2.52 -13.28
N SER A 85 10.33 -3.59 -12.92
CA SER A 85 10.29 -4.04 -11.54
C SER A 85 10.12 -5.55 -11.46
N ALA A 86 10.84 -6.17 -10.52
CA ALA A 86 10.72 -7.57 -10.18
C ALA A 86 10.14 -7.78 -8.76
N ILE A 87 9.62 -6.72 -8.11
CA ILE A 87 9.14 -6.78 -6.72
C ILE A 87 7.76 -7.41 -6.63
N THR A 88 6.79 -6.82 -7.31
CA THR A 88 5.37 -7.21 -7.20
C THR A 88 4.74 -7.23 -8.58
N HIS A 89 4.00 -8.30 -8.85
CA HIS A 89 3.18 -8.44 -10.05
C HIS A 89 1.70 -8.46 -9.67
N ILE A 90 0.89 -7.75 -10.46
CA ILE A 90 -0.56 -7.68 -10.26
C ILE A 90 -1.24 -7.94 -11.59
N ASP A 91 -2.13 -8.93 -11.62
CA ASP A 91 -3.12 -9.10 -12.68
C ASP A 91 -4.50 -8.82 -12.08
N GLY A 92 -5.04 -7.65 -12.43
CA GLY A 92 -6.35 -7.20 -11.95
C GLY A 92 -7.53 -7.98 -12.52
N ASP A 93 -7.39 -8.51 -13.74
CA ASP A 93 -8.46 -9.25 -14.38
C ASP A 93 -8.54 -10.70 -13.84
N ALA A 94 -7.37 -11.31 -13.62
CA ALA A 94 -7.26 -12.64 -13.03
C ALA A 94 -7.32 -12.67 -11.50
N GLY A 95 -7.23 -11.52 -10.82
CA GLY A 95 -7.23 -11.46 -9.35
C GLY A 95 -5.94 -12.01 -8.75
N VAL A 96 -4.78 -11.76 -9.38
CA VAL A 96 -3.48 -12.26 -8.94
C VAL A 96 -2.66 -11.15 -8.31
N LEU A 97 -2.05 -11.44 -7.16
CA LEU A 97 -1.03 -10.63 -6.52
C LEU A 97 0.16 -11.53 -6.16
N LEU A 98 1.32 -11.24 -6.76
CA LEU A 98 2.56 -11.97 -6.48
C LEU A 98 3.58 -11.03 -5.86
N TYR A 99 4.21 -11.45 -4.76
CA TYR A 99 5.45 -10.83 -4.27
C TYR A 99 6.60 -11.74 -4.66
N ARG A 100 7.55 -11.23 -5.47
CA ARG A 100 8.68 -12.00 -6.00
C ARG A 100 8.27 -13.36 -6.61
N GLY A 101 7.10 -13.39 -7.25
CA GLY A 101 6.54 -14.61 -7.87
C GLY A 101 5.70 -15.49 -6.93
N TYR A 102 5.73 -15.28 -5.61
CA TYR A 102 4.92 -16.02 -4.65
C TYR A 102 3.51 -15.45 -4.54
N PRO A 103 2.45 -16.28 -4.68
CA PRO A 103 1.08 -15.84 -4.48
C PRO A 103 0.85 -15.31 -3.07
N ILE A 104 0.13 -14.18 -2.95
CA ILE A 104 -0.10 -13.51 -1.67
C ILE A 104 -0.76 -14.44 -0.64
N GLU A 105 -1.65 -15.32 -1.06
CA GLU A 105 -2.36 -16.25 -0.18
C GLU A 105 -1.41 -17.24 0.50
N GLN A 106 -0.36 -17.66 -0.20
CA GLN A 106 0.66 -18.56 0.36
C GLN A 106 1.50 -17.83 1.40
N LEU A 107 1.90 -16.59 1.14
CA LEU A 107 2.66 -15.78 2.10
C LEU A 107 1.84 -15.49 3.35
N VAL A 108 0.56 -15.13 3.19
CA VAL A 108 -0.34 -14.86 4.34
C VAL A 108 -0.55 -16.08 5.21
N GLU A 109 -0.58 -17.28 4.62
CA GLU A 109 -0.84 -18.51 5.37
C GLU A 109 0.42 -19.11 6.01
N HIS A 110 1.59 -18.96 5.36
CA HIS A 110 2.79 -19.68 5.76
C HIS A 110 3.93 -18.79 6.28
N SER A 111 3.88 -17.47 6.05
CA SER A 111 4.99 -16.56 6.34
C SER A 111 4.70 -15.64 7.53
N THR A 112 5.76 -14.97 8.00
CA THR A 112 5.67 -13.81 8.90
C THR A 112 5.90 -12.53 8.11
N PHE A 113 5.42 -11.39 8.64
CA PHE A 113 5.67 -10.10 8.01
C PHE A 113 7.16 -9.83 7.81
N LEU A 114 8.01 -10.14 8.80
CA LEU A 114 9.45 -9.88 8.67
C LEU A 114 10.13 -10.78 7.64
N GLU A 115 9.70 -12.03 7.49
CA GLU A 115 10.16 -12.91 6.41
C GLU A 115 9.69 -12.41 5.03
N THR A 116 8.43 -11.97 4.92
CA THR A 116 7.91 -11.34 3.69
C THR A 116 8.62 -10.02 3.37
N ALA A 117 8.93 -9.20 4.38
CA ALA A 117 9.70 -7.98 4.20
C ALA A 117 11.12 -8.29 3.67
N TYR A 118 11.76 -9.35 4.19
CA TYR A 118 13.03 -9.85 3.65
C TYR A 118 12.89 -10.22 2.18
N LEU A 119 11.87 -11.01 1.82
CA LEU A 119 11.59 -11.39 0.43
C LEU A 119 11.47 -10.15 -0.49
N LEU A 120 10.70 -9.15 -0.09
CA LEU A 120 10.54 -7.92 -0.86
C LEU A 120 11.86 -7.17 -1.03
N LEU A 121 12.64 -7.05 0.05
CA LEU A 121 13.88 -6.27 0.09
C LEU A 121 15.04 -6.95 -0.65
N TYR A 122 15.13 -8.27 -0.62
CA TYR A 122 16.31 -9.02 -1.09
C TYR A 122 16.03 -9.95 -2.28
N GLY A 123 14.76 -10.16 -2.65
CA GLY A 123 14.37 -10.89 -3.85
C GLY A 123 14.05 -12.36 -3.64
N GLU A 124 14.57 -12.97 -2.58
CA GLU A 124 14.41 -14.40 -2.26
C GLU A 124 13.97 -14.60 -0.81
N LEU A 125 13.32 -15.74 -0.52
CA LEU A 125 13.02 -16.12 0.86
C LEU A 125 14.32 -16.40 1.63
N PRO A 126 14.42 -15.99 2.91
CA PRO A 126 15.63 -16.20 3.69
C PRO A 126 15.81 -17.69 4.04
N THR A 127 17.06 -18.15 4.08
CA THR A 127 17.42 -19.35 4.84
C THR A 127 17.23 -19.09 6.34
N GLN A 128 17.14 -20.15 7.16
CA GLN A 128 17.00 -20.02 8.61
C GLN A 128 18.05 -19.08 9.24
N ALA A 129 19.32 -19.22 8.86
CA ALA A 129 20.40 -18.36 9.37
C ALA A 129 20.25 -16.89 8.92
N GLN A 130 19.80 -16.65 7.68
CA GLN A 130 19.52 -15.30 7.21
C GLN A 130 18.32 -14.67 7.93
N LEU A 131 17.28 -15.47 8.20
CA LEU A 131 16.10 -15.01 8.93
C LEU A 131 16.46 -14.67 10.38
N GLU A 132 17.22 -15.52 11.07
CA GLU A 132 17.69 -15.25 12.43
C GLU A 132 18.52 -13.96 12.51
N GLN A 133 19.44 -13.76 11.56
CA GLN A 133 20.23 -12.52 11.49
C GLN A 133 19.34 -11.31 11.18
N TRP A 134 18.38 -11.44 10.27
CA TRP A 134 17.44 -10.38 9.92
C TRP A 134 16.57 -9.96 11.11
N LEU A 135 16.01 -10.93 11.84
CA LEU A 135 15.24 -10.68 13.06
C LEU A 135 16.10 -9.97 14.12
N TRP A 136 17.35 -10.43 14.31
CA TRP A 136 18.29 -9.79 15.22
C TRP A 136 18.58 -8.34 14.80
N ASP A 137 18.87 -8.11 13.52
CA ASP A 137 19.17 -6.79 12.97
C ASP A 137 18.00 -5.82 13.14
N VAL A 138 16.76 -6.27 12.90
CA VAL A 138 15.56 -5.46 13.11
C VAL A 138 15.36 -5.16 14.60
N ASN A 139 15.39 -6.18 15.47
CA ASN A 139 15.15 -6.01 16.90
C ASN A 139 16.16 -5.08 17.59
N HIS A 140 17.41 -5.06 17.12
CA HIS A 140 18.45 -4.18 17.69
C HIS A 140 18.40 -2.73 17.18
N HIS A 141 17.44 -2.40 16.30
CA HIS A 141 17.27 -1.06 15.75
C HIS A 141 15.89 -0.44 16.06
N THR A 142 15.05 -1.07 16.90
CA THR A 142 13.69 -0.60 17.22
C THR A 142 13.68 0.69 18.06
N LEU A 143 14.66 0.87 18.95
CA LEU A 143 14.78 2.07 19.79
C LEU A 143 15.04 3.33 18.96
N VAL A 144 14.38 4.43 19.31
CA VAL A 144 14.62 5.75 18.71
C VAL A 144 15.47 6.61 19.63
N ASN A 145 16.16 7.62 19.09
CA ASN A 145 16.90 8.56 19.92
C ASN A 145 15.93 9.30 20.86
N GLU A 146 16.27 9.47 22.13
CA GLU A 146 15.40 10.13 23.13
C GLU A 146 14.97 11.55 22.73
N SER A 147 15.76 12.26 21.92
CA SER A 147 15.37 13.59 21.43
C SER A 147 14.13 13.55 20.53
N ILE A 148 13.80 12.40 19.93
CA ILE A 148 12.55 12.20 19.18
C ILE A 148 11.34 12.34 20.10
N ARG A 149 11.46 11.92 21.36
CA ARG A 149 10.40 12.12 22.35
C ARG A 149 10.11 13.61 22.55
N HIS A 150 11.15 14.41 22.70
CA HIS A 150 11.02 15.87 22.82
C HIS A 150 10.52 16.52 21.54
N PHE A 151 10.90 15.98 20.38
CA PHE A 151 10.36 16.43 19.10
C PHE A 151 8.84 16.20 19.02
N LEU A 152 8.34 15.06 19.51
CA LEU A 152 6.91 14.75 19.54
C LEU A 152 6.12 15.72 20.42
N ASP A 153 6.71 16.22 21.53
CA ASP A 153 6.07 17.22 22.41
C ASP A 153 5.76 18.53 21.68
N GLY A 154 6.40 18.79 20.53
CA GLY A 154 6.13 19.96 19.69
C GLY A 154 4.82 19.87 18.90
N PHE A 155 4.24 18.68 18.73
CA PHE A 155 2.94 18.52 18.09
C PHE A 155 1.80 18.84 19.06
N ARG A 156 0.71 19.40 18.52
CA ARG A 156 -0.52 19.59 19.30
C ARG A 156 -1.04 18.23 19.79
N TYR A 157 -1.67 18.21 20.97
CA TYR A 157 -2.12 16.96 21.62
C TYR A 157 -3.16 16.17 20.81
N ASP A 158 -3.91 16.84 19.92
CA ASP A 158 -4.92 16.26 19.02
C ASP A 158 -4.44 16.23 17.56
N ALA A 159 -3.13 16.32 17.32
CA ALA A 159 -2.56 16.21 15.98
C ALA A 159 -2.90 14.86 15.36
N HIS A 160 -3.24 14.87 14.07
CA HIS A 160 -3.54 13.64 13.35
C HIS A 160 -2.31 12.70 13.35
N PRO A 161 -2.43 11.42 13.75
CA PRO A 161 -1.27 10.53 13.88
C PRO A 161 -0.41 10.40 12.63
N VAL A 162 -1.01 10.45 11.45
CA VAL A 162 -0.28 10.46 10.16
C VAL A 162 0.62 11.70 10.03
N GLY A 163 0.13 12.89 10.40
CA GLY A 163 0.92 14.12 10.35
C GLY A 163 2.10 14.09 11.32
N VAL A 164 1.87 13.56 12.53
CA VAL A 164 2.92 13.30 13.52
C VAL A 164 3.97 12.34 12.94
N LEU A 165 3.52 11.23 12.36
CA LEU A 165 4.40 10.21 11.79
C LEU A 165 5.23 10.76 10.61
N ILE A 166 4.63 11.52 9.69
CA ILE A 166 5.34 12.18 8.57
C ILE A 166 6.45 13.09 9.12
N GLY A 167 6.11 13.97 10.07
CA GLY A 167 7.07 14.89 10.66
C GLY A 167 8.22 14.18 11.37
N THR A 168 7.90 13.14 12.15
CA THR A 168 8.91 12.40 12.91
C THR A 168 9.80 11.53 12.03
N ILE A 169 9.27 10.88 10.99
CA ILE A 169 10.10 10.18 10.00
C ILE A 169 11.01 11.16 9.28
N SER A 170 10.48 12.31 8.85
CA SER A 170 11.31 13.34 8.20
C SER A 170 12.41 13.86 9.12
N ALA A 171 12.16 13.96 10.43
CA ALA A 171 13.17 14.36 11.39
C ALA A 171 14.28 13.31 11.52
N LEU A 172 14.01 12.01 11.32
CA LEU A 172 15.05 10.97 11.40
C LEU A 172 16.23 11.20 10.45
N SER A 173 16.04 11.90 9.32
CA SER A 173 17.16 12.25 8.42
C SER A 173 18.22 13.13 9.11
N THR A 174 17.84 13.93 10.12
CA THR A 174 18.78 14.73 10.91
C THR A 174 19.51 13.92 11.99
N PHE A 175 18.90 12.81 12.43
CA PHE A 175 19.50 11.88 13.40
C PHE A 175 20.44 10.87 12.73
N TYR A 176 20.23 10.60 11.44
CA TYR A 176 21.01 9.66 10.64
C TYR A 176 21.57 10.37 9.39
N PRO A 177 22.50 11.34 9.52
CA PRO A 177 23.00 12.12 8.40
C PRO A 177 23.80 11.29 7.37
N ASP A 178 24.26 10.09 7.76
CA ASP A 178 24.86 9.07 6.89
C ASP A 178 23.87 8.51 5.85
N ALA A 179 22.57 8.66 6.09
CA ALA A 179 21.51 8.20 5.20
C ALA A 179 21.51 8.88 3.82
N ARG A 180 22.13 10.06 3.70
CA ARG A 180 22.31 10.75 2.41
C ARG A 180 23.26 10.03 1.46
N ASN A 181 24.09 9.11 1.96
CA ASN A 181 25.07 8.38 1.16
C ASN A 181 24.38 7.19 0.46
N VAL A 182 23.44 7.47 -0.44
CA VAL A 182 22.58 6.47 -1.08
C VAL A 182 23.30 5.57 -2.10
N GLU A 183 24.54 5.92 -2.46
CA GLU A 183 25.41 5.13 -3.32
C GLU A 183 26.28 4.13 -2.53
N ASP A 184 26.35 4.26 -1.19
CA ASP A 184 27.08 3.33 -0.32
C ASP A 184 26.15 2.16 0.08
N PRO A 185 26.43 0.92 -0.38
CA PRO A 185 25.60 -0.24 -0.05
C PRO A 185 25.47 -0.49 1.44
N ALA A 186 26.50 -0.17 2.23
CA ALA A 186 26.47 -0.36 3.68
C ALA A 186 25.50 0.64 4.35
N SER A 187 25.49 1.89 3.90
CA SER A 187 24.52 2.90 4.35
C SER A 187 23.10 2.51 3.96
N VAL A 188 22.88 2.12 2.70
CA VAL A 188 21.57 1.65 2.19
C VAL A 188 21.01 0.51 3.04
N GLU A 189 21.86 -0.48 3.34
CA GLU A 189 21.50 -1.64 4.16
C GLU A 189 21.16 -1.25 5.61
N LEU A 190 21.97 -0.39 6.22
CA LEU A 190 21.74 0.09 7.59
C LEU A 190 20.45 0.91 7.70
N GLN A 191 20.20 1.83 6.75
CA GLN A 191 18.98 2.64 6.79
C GLN A 191 17.74 1.81 6.48
N THR A 192 17.84 0.78 5.64
CA THR A 192 16.76 -0.18 5.39
C THR A 192 16.32 -0.85 6.69
N ARG A 193 17.27 -1.39 7.46
CA ARG A 193 17.01 -2.00 8.77
C ARG A 193 16.39 -1.01 9.76
N ARG A 194 16.94 0.20 9.84
CA ARG A 194 16.43 1.27 10.73
C ARG A 194 14.99 1.65 10.40
N LEU A 195 14.64 1.79 9.12
CA LEU A 195 13.27 2.14 8.72
C LEU A 195 12.27 1.05 9.09
N VAL A 196 12.56 -0.21 8.74
CA VAL A 196 11.68 -1.34 9.08
C VAL A 196 11.55 -1.50 10.61
N ALA A 197 12.65 -1.35 11.35
CA ALA A 197 12.66 -1.51 12.80
C ALA A 197 11.97 -0.38 13.56
N LYS A 198 12.14 0.88 13.12
CA LYS A 198 11.64 2.05 13.88
C LYS A 198 10.21 2.41 13.52
N MET A 199 9.69 1.99 12.37
CA MET A 199 8.35 2.37 11.93
C MET A 199 7.25 2.00 12.95
N PRO A 200 7.24 0.79 13.55
CA PRO A 200 6.28 0.45 14.61
C PRO A 200 6.41 1.35 15.84
N THR A 201 7.65 1.64 16.27
CA THR A 201 7.91 2.53 17.42
C THR A 201 7.37 3.93 17.17
N LEU A 202 7.64 4.51 15.99
CA LEU A 202 7.15 5.83 15.63
C LEU A 202 5.62 5.86 15.51
N ALA A 203 5.02 4.83 14.92
CA ALA A 203 3.58 4.68 14.80
C ALA A 203 2.90 4.59 16.17
N ALA A 204 3.42 3.75 17.07
CA ALA A 204 2.90 3.62 18.42
C ALA A 204 3.08 4.90 19.24
N PHE A 205 4.19 5.61 19.07
CA PHE A 205 4.38 6.92 19.71
C PHE A 205 3.37 7.95 19.19
N ALA A 206 3.10 7.99 17.88
CA ALA A 206 2.07 8.86 17.32
C ALA A 206 0.68 8.56 17.90
N TYR A 207 0.32 7.29 18.04
CA TYR A 207 -0.91 6.88 18.72
C TYR A 207 -0.95 7.38 20.16
N ARG A 208 0.06 7.04 20.98
CA ARG A 208 0.07 7.37 22.40
C ARG A 208 0.07 8.87 22.66
N HIS A 209 0.75 9.64 21.81
CA HIS A 209 0.66 11.10 21.81
C HIS A 209 -0.78 11.57 21.61
N SER A 210 -1.48 11.04 20.61
CA SER A 210 -2.87 11.43 20.29
C SER A 210 -3.89 11.09 21.39
N VAL A 211 -3.57 10.13 22.27
CA VAL A 211 -4.43 9.74 23.40
C VAL A 211 -3.86 10.17 24.77
N GLY A 212 -2.76 10.93 24.80
CA GLY A 212 -2.16 11.44 26.02
C GLY A 212 -1.53 10.38 26.95
N LEU A 213 -1.11 9.24 26.40
CA LEU A 213 -0.47 8.17 27.17
C LEU A 213 1.06 8.32 27.19
N PRO A 214 1.75 7.90 28.28
CA PRO A 214 3.21 7.79 28.28
C PRO A 214 3.69 6.82 27.20
N TYR A 215 4.83 7.11 26.56
CA TYR A 215 5.40 6.23 25.54
C TYR A 215 5.88 4.89 26.14
N ALA A 216 5.41 3.78 25.56
CA ALA A 216 5.91 2.44 25.88
C ALA A 216 7.01 2.05 24.89
N TYR A 217 8.09 1.49 25.40
CA TYR A 217 9.25 1.11 24.59
C TYR A 217 9.12 -0.30 24.01
N PRO A 218 9.85 -0.58 22.91
CA PRO A 218 9.99 -1.91 22.35
C PRO A 218 10.45 -2.95 23.38
N ASP A 219 9.94 -4.18 23.27
CA ASP A 219 10.32 -5.37 24.01
C ASP A 219 10.85 -6.43 23.02
N ASP A 220 12.14 -6.76 23.14
CA ASP A 220 12.85 -7.66 22.23
C ASP A 220 12.49 -9.15 22.41
N THR A 221 11.69 -9.47 23.44
CA THR A 221 11.16 -10.82 23.67
C THR A 221 9.87 -11.10 22.91
N LEU A 222 9.23 -10.08 22.35
CA LEU A 222 7.98 -10.18 21.61
C LEU A 222 8.23 -10.28 20.09
N SER A 223 7.24 -10.81 19.36
CA SER A 223 7.26 -10.76 17.90
C SER A 223 7.11 -9.31 17.39
N TYR A 224 7.39 -9.05 16.12
CA TYR A 224 7.23 -7.71 15.53
C TYR A 224 5.83 -7.11 15.73
N THR A 225 4.78 -7.91 15.56
CA THR A 225 3.38 -7.49 15.76
C THR A 225 2.98 -7.49 17.23
N GLY A 226 3.51 -8.43 18.02
CA GLY A 226 3.29 -8.47 19.46
C GLY A 226 3.91 -7.27 20.16
N ASP A 227 5.11 -6.86 19.77
CA ASP A 227 5.78 -5.68 20.28
C ASP A 227 5.05 -4.39 19.87
N PHE A 228 4.52 -4.32 18.65
CA PHE A 228 3.67 -3.19 18.27
C PHE A 228 2.41 -3.09 19.14
N LEU A 229 1.74 -4.22 19.44
CA LEU A 229 0.60 -4.25 20.37
C LEU A 229 1.01 -3.84 21.79
N ASN A 230 2.18 -4.27 22.27
CA ASN A 230 2.77 -3.82 23.53
C ASN A 230 2.95 -2.30 23.53
N MET A 231 3.59 -1.75 22.51
CA MET A 231 3.82 -0.32 22.41
C MET A 231 2.53 0.48 22.23
N MET A 232 1.46 -0.10 21.70
CA MET A 232 0.15 0.56 21.63
C MET A 232 -0.59 0.50 22.97
N PHE A 233 -0.72 -0.70 23.56
CA PHE A 233 -1.76 -0.97 24.55
C PHE A 233 -1.26 -1.31 25.96
N LYS A 234 0.05 -1.53 26.17
CA LYS A 234 0.58 -1.71 27.53
C LYS A 234 0.22 -0.51 28.40
N MET A 235 -0.39 -0.75 29.56
CA MET A 235 -0.78 0.30 30.49
C MET A 235 0.19 0.33 31.67
N THR A 236 -0.16 -0.33 32.77
CA THR A 236 0.63 -0.35 34.02
C THR A 236 1.26 -1.70 34.29
N GLU A 237 0.99 -2.70 33.44
CA GLU A 237 1.51 -4.05 33.59
C GLU A 237 3.03 -4.06 33.46
N LEU A 238 3.68 -4.93 34.22
CA LEU A 238 5.15 -5.09 34.13
C LEU A 238 5.53 -5.66 32.75
N ARG A 239 4.80 -6.69 32.32
CA ARG A 239 4.92 -7.36 31.02
C ARG A 239 3.57 -7.34 30.32
N TYR A 240 3.59 -7.00 29.04
CA TYR A 240 2.42 -7.10 28.19
C TYR A 240 2.43 -8.47 27.52
N GLU A 241 1.29 -9.15 27.55
CA GLU A 241 1.11 -10.42 26.84
C GLU A 241 0.15 -10.15 25.66
N PRO A 242 0.64 -10.14 24.41
CA PRO A 242 -0.19 -9.90 23.25
C PRO A 242 -1.30 -10.96 23.14
N ASN A 243 -2.51 -10.52 22.81
CA ASN A 243 -3.57 -11.46 22.47
C ASN A 243 -3.15 -12.22 21.19
N PRO A 244 -3.06 -13.57 21.22
CA PRO A 244 -2.52 -14.33 20.11
C PRO A 244 -3.38 -14.25 18.85
N VAL A 245 -4.69 -14.00 18.98
CA VAL A 245 -5.58 -13.78 17.82
C VAL A 245 -5.26 -12.44 17.16
N TRP A 246 -5.12 -11.38 17.95
CA TRP A 246 -4.81 -10.04 17.43
C TRP A 246 -3.41 -9.97 16.81
N GLU A 247 -2.43 -10.61 17.45
CA GLU A 247 -1.06 -10.70 16.95
C GLU A 247 -1.02 -11.38 15.57
N ARG A 248 -1.67 -12.54 15.42
CA ARG A 248 -1.77 -13.24 14.13
C ARG A 248 -2.52 -12.41 13.09
N ALA A 249 -3.60 -11.74 13.49
CA ALA A 249 -4.36 -10.89 12.58
C ALA A 249 -3.50 -9.73 12.04
N LEU A 250 -2.75 -9.05 12.90
CA LEU A 250 -1.83 -7.99 12.48
C LEU A 250 -0.73 -8.53 11.56
N ASN A 251 -0.17 -9.71 11.83
CA ASN A 251 0.85 -10.31 10.97
C ASN A 251 0.32 -10.53 9.55
N LYS A 252 -0.88 -11.12 9.42
CA LYS A 252 -1.53 -11.34 8.12
C LYS A 252 -1.84 -10.02 7.42
N LEU A 253 -2.39 -9.03 8.15
CA LEU A 253 -2.67 -7.71 7.60
C LEU A 253 -1.40 -6.98 7.11
N PHE A 254 -0.30 -7.11 7.85
CA PHE A 254 0.98 -6.52 7.47
C PHE A 254 1.55 -7.14 6.19
N ILE A 255 1.46 -8.46 6.03
CA ILE A 255 1.83 -9.14 4.77
C ILE A 255 0.99 -8.60 3.60
N LEU A 256 -0.33 -8.54 3.76
CA LEU A 256 -1.28 -8.06 2.74
C LEU A 256 -1.03 -6.61 2.29
N GLN A 257 -0.45 -5.81 3.16
CA GLN A 257 -0.23 -4.37 2.95
C GLN A 257 1.23 -4.03 2.61
N ALA A 258 2.14 -5.01 2.61
CA ALA A 258 3.58 -4.80 2.47
C ALA A 258 3.99 -4.10 1.17
N ASP A 259 3.41 -4.48 0.02
CA ASP A 259 3.63 -3.79 -1.26
C ASP A 259 2.38 -3.89 -2.18
N HIS A 260 2.29 -3.05 -3.21
CA HIS A 260 1.21 -3.14 -4.19
C HIS A 260 1.60 -2.54 -5.55
N GLY A 261 2.82 -2.85 -6.01
CA GLY A 261 3.34 -2.39 -7.29
C GLY A 261 3.49 -0.86 -7.35
N GLN A 262 3.26 -0.26 -8.52
CA GLN A 262 3.40 1.18 -8.76
C GLN A 262 2.17 1.98 -8.27
N ALA A 263 1.73 1.74 -7.03
CA ALA A 263 0.74 2.59 -6.36
C ALA A 263 1.29 4.01 -6.15
N THR A 264 0.43 5.02 -6.02
CA THR A 264 0.83 6.45 -5.95
C THR A 264 1.94 6.73 -4.93
N SER A 265 1.87 6.12 -3.75
CA SER A 265 2.91 6.25 -2.72
C SER A 265 4.24 5.60 -3.09
N ALA A 266 4.24 4.46 -3.78
CA ALA A 266 5.46 3.78 -4.25
C ALA A 266 6.07 4.53 -5.45
N THR A 267 5.24 5.05 -6.35
CA THR A 267 5.70 5.97 -7.41
C THR A 267 6.29 7.25 -6.80
N THR A 268 5.69 7.79 -5.74
CA THR A 268 6.23 8.95 -5.00
C THR A 268 7.60 8.62 -4.41
N MET A 269 7.75 7.45 -3.78
CA MET A 269 9.04 6.95 -3.28
C MET A 269 10.09 6.97 -4.39
N ARG A 270 9.75 6.47 -5.58
CA ARG A 270 10.66 6.45 -6.73
C ARG A 270 10.96 7.84 -7.26
N MET A 271 9.95 8.72 -7.36
CA MET A 271 10.15 10.09 -7.85
C MET A 271 11.11 10.88 -6.94
N VAL A 272 10.91 10.82 -5.62
CA VAL A 272 11.80 11.49 -4.65
C VAL A 272 13.16 10.81 -4.59
N GLY A 273 13.19 9.47 -4.58
CA GLY A 273 14.43 8.70 -4.63
C GLY A 273 15.29 8.97 -5.86
N SER A 274 14.68 9.31 -7.01
CA SER A 274 15.40 9.58 -8.25
C SER A 274 16.28 10.83 -8.21
N SER A 275 16.03 11.74 -7.26
CA SER A 275 16.91 12.88 -6.96
C SER A 275 17.99 12.53 -5.94
N LEU A 276 18.17 11.25 -5.61
CA LEU A 276 19.10 10.73 -4.60
C LEU A 276 18.83 11.26 -3.19
N ALA A 277 17.56 11.53 -2.87
CA ALA A 277 17.16 11.90 -1.52
C ALA A 277 17.34 10.71 -0.55
N ASP A 278 17.66 11.01 0.72
CA ASP A 278 17.81 9.98 1.75
C ASP A 278 16.50 9.18 1.93
N PRO A 279 16.57 7.92 2.39
CA PRO A 279 15.39 7.07 2.46
C PRO A 279 14.37 7.53 3.51
N PHE A 280 14.76 8.29 4.54
CA PHE A 280 13.82 8.77 5.55
C PHE A 280 12.89 9.84 4.98
N VAL A 281 13.43 10.88 4.34
CA VAL A 281 12.60 11.90 3.69
C VAL A 281 11.80 11.32 2.52
N SER A 282 12.34 10.33 1.81
CA SER A 282 11.63 9.62 0.74
C SER A 282 10.43 8.82 1.27
N VAL A 283 10.58 8.11 2.39
CA VAL A 283 9.46 7.43 3.07
C VAL A 283 8.45 8.45 3.61
N ALA A 284 8.88 9.57 4.16
CA ALA A 284 7.97 10.63 4.63
C ALA A 284 7.12 11.20 3.47
N ALA A 285 7.71 11.44 2.30
CA ALA A 285 6.98 11.87 1.11
C ALA A 285 6.00 10.79 0.61
N SER A 286 6.41 9.53 0.68
CA SER A 286 5.56 8.39 0.30
C SER A 286 4.36 8.23 1.23
N LEU A 287 4.56 8.46 2.55
CA LEU A 287 3.49 8.50 3.53
C LEU A 287 2.57 9.70 3.33
N ALA A 288 3.11 10.88 3.00
CA ALA A 288 2.28 12.04 2.65
C ALA A 288 1.38 11.76 1.43
N SER A 289 1.91 11.06 0.43
CA SER A 289 1.14 10.59 -0.72
C SER A 289 0.10 9.52 -0.34
N LEU A 290 0.42 8.62 0.59
CA LEU A 290 -0.51 7.63 1.14
C LEU A 290 -1.65 8.28 1.94
N HIS A 291 -1.38 9.38 2.67
CA HIS A 291 -2.37 10.04 3.50
C HIS A 291 -3.56 10.62 2.73
N GLY A 292 -3.39 10.92 1.43
CA GLY A 292 -4.46 11.46 0.61
C GLY A 292 -5.73 10.59 0.67
N PRO A 293 -6.94 11.18 0.73
CA PRO A 293 -8.19 10.44 0.88
C PRO A 293 -8.54 9.54 -0.32
N ARG A 294 -7.89 9.78 -1.47
CA ARG A 294 -8.01 8.95 -2.67
C ARG A 294 -6.97 7.81 -2.74
N HIS A 295 -6.23 7.59 -1.66
CA HIS A 295 -5.25 6.52 -1.52
C HIS A 295 -5.44 5.82 -0.16
N GLY A 296 -4.48 5.87 0.76
CA GLY A 296 -4.56 5.18 2.06
C GLY A 296 -5.56 5.79 3.05
N GLY A 297 -5.91 7.07 2.91
CA GLY A 297 -6.95 7.70 3.72
C GLY A 297 -8.37 7.16 3.45
N ALA A 298 -8.57 6.39 2.39
CA ALA A 298 -9.89 5.84 2.04
C ALA A 298 -10.41 4.85 3.09
N ALA A 299 -9.54 4.05 3.72
CA ALA A 299 -9.93 3.12 4.78
C ALA A 299 -10.44 3.87 6.03
N GLU A 300 -9.85 5.02 6.32
CA GLU A 300 -10.33 5.91 7.36
C GLU A 300 -11.75 6.37 6.99
N GLU A 301 -11.96 6.95 5.81
CA GLU A 301 -13.30 7.36 5.34
C GLU A 301 -14.33 6.23 5.33
N ALA A 302 -13.93 5.00 5.01
CA ALA A 302 -14.83 3.87 4.92
C ALA A 302 -15.53 3.52 6.23
N LEU A 303 -14.86 3.63 7.37
CA LEU A 303 -15.49 3.40 8.68
C LEU A 303 -16.33 4.57 9.17
N GLY A 304 -16.18 5.77 8.59
CA GLY A 304 -17.08 6.88 8.88
C GLY A 304 -18.54 6.52 8.61
N ILE A 305 -18.76 5.69 7.59
CA ILE A 305 -20.06 5.17 7.20
C ILE A 305 -20.71 4.37 8.33
N PHE A 306 -19.96 3.55 9.06
CA PHE A 306 -20.56 2.73 10.13
C PHE A 306 -21.04 3.59 11.29
N ALA A 307 -20.29 4.65 11.63
CA ALA A 307 -20.70 5.62 12.62
C ALA A 307 -21.93 6.43 12.15
N GLU A 308 -22.00 6.79 10.86
CA GLU A 308 -23.16 7.48 10.26
C GLU A 308 -24.42 6.61 10.24
N ILE A 309 -24.29 5.36 9.79
CA ILE A 309 -25.39 4.37 9.79
C ILE A 309 -25.92 4.22 11.21
N GLY A 310 -25.00 4.13 12.17
CA GLY A 310 -25.30 4.13 13.59
C GLY A 310 -25.97 2.86 14.11
N ASP A 311 -26.85 2.18 13.35
CA ASP A 311 -27.59 0.98 13.73
C ASP A 311 -27.80 0.05 12.53
N VAL A 312 -27.77 -1.27 12.75
CA VAL A 312 -28.02 -2.30 11.73
C VAL A 312 -29.34 -2.05 10.99
N LYS A 313 -30.40 -1.61 11.71
CA LYS A 313 -31.71 -1.35 11.10
C LYS A 313 -31.70 -0.24 10.03
N ASN A 314 -30.67 0.61 10.03
CA ASN A 314 -30.52 1.72 9.09
C ASN A 314 -29.75 1.32 7.83
N VAL A 315 -29.14 0.13 7.80
CA VAL A 315 -28.37 -0.37 6.63
C VAL A 315 -29.20 -0.35 5.34
N PRO A 316 -30.45 -0.85 5.29
CA PRO A 316 -31.25 -0.80 4.06
C PRO A 316 -31.44 0.63 3.53
N GLN A 317 -31.66 1.60 4.42
CA GLN A 317 -31.82 3.00 4.03
C GLN A 317 -30.52 3.60 3.47
N TYR A 318 -29.37 3.21 4.03
CA TYR A 318 -28.05 3.64 3.52
C TYR A 318 -27.80 3.08 2.12
N ILE A 319 -28.09 1.80 1.91
CA ILE A 319 -27.93 1.13 0.62
C ILE A 319 -28.77 1.79 -0.47
N GLU A 320 -30.01 2.19 -0.18
CA GLU A 320 -30.83 2.95 -1.13
C GLU A 320 -30.21 4.31 -1.51
N ARG A 321 -29.54 5.02 -0.58
CA ARG A 321 -28.81 6.25 -0.91
C ARG A 321 -27.65 5.98 -1.87
N VAL A 322 -26.90 4.90 -1.64
CA VAL A 322 -25.80 4.47 -2.50
C VAL A 322 -26.31 4.16 -3.91
N LYS A 323 -27.45 3.46 -4.04
CA LYS A 323 -28.05 3.15 -5.35
C LYS A 323 -28.53 4.38 -6.11
N ARG A 324 -28.96 5.43 -5.40
CA ARG A 324 -29.33 6.73 -6.00
C ARG A 324 -28.12 7.56 -6.43
N GLY A 325 -26.92 7.20 -5.97
CA GLY A 325 -25.68 7.95 -6.21
C GLY A 325 -25.51 9.14 -5.28
N ASP A 326 -26.28 9.21 -4.18
CA ASP A 326 -26.13 10.26 -3.16
C ASP A 326 -24.86 10.04 -2.31
N GLU A 327 -24.46 8.78 -2.14
CA GLU A 327 -23.33 8.35 -1.31
C GLU A 327 -22.51 7.25 -2.00
N LEU A 328 -21.26 7.08 -1.59
CA LEU A 328 -20.42 5.96 -2.00
C LEU A 328 -20.34 4.90 -0.89
N LEU A 329 -20.38 3.62 -1.28
CA LEU A 329 -20.09 2.52 -0.35
C LEU A 329 -18.59 2.23 -0.37
N MET A 330 -17.86 2.90 0.52
CA MET A 330 -16.42 2.76 0.65
C MET A 330 -16.04 1.36 1.17
N GLY A 331 -14.89 0.82 0.72
CA GLY A 331 -14.48 -0.57 1.00
C GLY A 331 -15.12 -1.62 0.08
N PHE A 332 -15.86 -1.19 -0.95
CA PHE A 332 -16.46 -2.06 -1.96
C PHE A 332 -15.96 -1.70 -3.36
N GLY A 333 -15.68 -2.73 -4.17
CA GLY A 333 -15.05 -2.60 -5.48
C GLY A 333 -13.55 -2.34 -5.41
N HIS A 334 -12.87 -2.38 -6.56
CA HIS A 334 -11.43 -2.15 -6.64
C HIS A 334 -11.02 -1.61 -8.02
N ARG A 335 -10.04 -0.69 -8.06
CA ARG A 335 -9.57 -0.07 -9.33
C ARG A 335 -8.82 -1.05 -10.23
N VAL A 336 -8.05 -1.95 -9.60
CA VAL A 336 -7.28 -3.01 -10.27
C VAL A 336 -8.10 -4.29 -10.44
N TYR A 337 -8.59 -4.89 -9.35
CA TYR A 337 -9.39 -6.12 -9.39
C TYR A 337 -10.82 -5.91 -9.89
N LYS A 338 -11.14 -6.46 -11.07
CA LYS A 338 -12.49 -6.33 -11.68
C LYS A 338 -13.49 -7.40 -11.23
N SER A 339 -13.02 -8.52 -10.70
CA SER A 339 -13.86 -9.68 -10.33
C SER A 339 -13.94 -9.84 -8.81
N TYR A 340 -12.80 -10.02 -8.14
CA TYR A 340 -12.71 -10.24 -6.71
C TYR A 340 -11.30 -9.92 -6.20
N ASP A 341 -11.17 -9.40 -4.98
CA ASP A 341 -9.88 -9.09 -4.35
C ASP A 341 -9.31 -10.33 -3.63
N PRO A 342 -8.23 -10.96 -4.11
CA PRO A 342 -7.66 -12.18 -3.51
C PRO A 342 -7.31 -12.01 -2.02
N ARG A 343 -6.91 -10.80 -1.63
CA ARG A 343 -6.53 -10.45 -0.25
C ARG A 343 -7.72 -10.49 0.69
N ALA A 344 -8.90 -10.10 0.22
CA ALA A 344 -10.13 -10.12 1.01
C ALA A 344 -10.51 -11.55 1.42
N ARG A 345 -10.34 -12.53 0.52
CA ARG A 345 -10.56 -13.95 0.85
C ARG A 345 -9.58 -14.46 1.91
N ALA A 346 -8.31 -14.05 1.82
CA ALA A 346 -7.28 -14.49 2.75
C ALA A 346 -7.52 -13.99 4.19
N ILE A 347 -8.22 -12.85 4.35
CA ILE A 347 -8.44 -12.24 5.67
C ILE A 347 -9.85 -12.41 6.23
N LYS A 348 -10.84 -12.80 5.41
CA LYS A 348 -12.23 -12.95 5.86
C LYS A 348 -12.38 -13.89 7.07
N GLN A 349 -11.74 -15.06 7.02
CA GLN A 349 -11.78 -16.01 8.15
C GLN A 349 -11.15 -15.39 9.41
N MET A 350 -10.00 -14.72 9.25
CA MET A 350 -9.33 -14.04 10.36
C MET A 350 -10.19 -12.92 10.95
N ALA A 351 -10.95 -12.21 10.13
CA ALA A 351 -11.90 -11.20 10.60
C ALA A 351 -12.91 -11.82 11.58
N HIS A 352 -13.53 -12.95 11.21
CA HIS A 352 -14.46 -13.67 12.09
C HIS A 352 -13.81 -14.16 13.40
N GLU A 353 -12.55 -14.61 13.36
CA GLU A 353 -11.81 -15.00 14.57
C GLU A 353 -11.58 -13.80 15.51
N VAL A 354 -11.15 -12.66 14.96
CA VAL A 354 -10.94 -11.42 15.73
C VAL A 354 -12.27 -10.93 16.31
N PHE A 355 -13.35 -11.01 15.55
CA PHE A 355 -14.69 -10.61 15.99
C PHE A 355 -15.22 -11.45 17.14
N ALA A 356 -15.02 -12.77 17.08
CA ALA A 356 -15.37 -13.66 18.17
C ALA A 356 -14.58 -13.33 19.45
N GLU A 357 -13.30 -12.96 19.30
CA GLU A 357 -12.42 -12.60 20.41
C GLU A 357 -12.74 -11.21 21.00
N ALA A 358 -13.04 -10.22 20.17
CA ALA A 358 -13.35 -8.85 20.58
C ALA A 358 -14.71 -8.73 21.30
N GLY A 359 -15.60 -9.70 21.09
CA GLY A 359 -16.96 -9.69 21.63
C GLY A 359 -17.93 -8.80 20.85
N ALA A 360 -19.10 -8.56 21.42
CA ALA A 360 -20.19 -7.84 20.74
C ALA A 360 -19.80 -6.38 20.43
N SER A 361 -19.84 -6.01 19.15
CA SER A 361 -19.60 -4.66 18.68
C SER A 361 -20.68 -4.23 17.70
N ARG A 362 -21.36 -3.13 18.01
CA ARG A 362 -22.42 -2.56 17.17
C ARG A 362 -21.93 -2.19 15.77
N LEU A 363 -20.66 -1.77 15.66
CA LEU A 363 -20.04 -1.39 14.38
C LEU A 363 -19.74 -2.63 13.54
N LEU A 364 -19.37 -3.73 14.20
CA LEU A 364 -19.22 -5.02 13.56
C LEU A 364 -20.56 -5.56 13.03
N ASP A 365 -21.63 -5.45 13.81
CA ASP A 365 -22.95 -5.91 13.36
C ASP A 365 -23.40 -5.16 12.09
N ILE A 366 -23.12 -3.85 12.03
CA ILE A 366 -23.36 -3.02 10.84
C ILE A 366 -22.52 -3.50 9.66
N ALA A 367 -21.23 -3.77 9.87
CA ALA A 367 -20.35 -4.27 8.82
C ALA A 367 -20.84 -5.60 8.24
N LEU A 368 -21.18 -6.57 9.09
CA LEU A 368 -21.68 -7.88 8.65
C LEU A 368 -23.00 -7.77 7.87
N GLU A 369 -23.90 -6.87 8.29
CA GLU A 369 -25.14 -6.65 7.56
C GLU A 369 -24.91 -5.92 6.23
N LEU A 370 -23.99 -4.94 6.17
CA LEU A 370 -23.61 -4.30 4.91
C LEU A 370 -23.01 -5.30 3.93
N GLU A 371 -22.13 -6.17 4.41
CA GLU A 371 -21.56 -7.25 3.60
C GLU A 371 -22.67 -8.14 3.04
N ARG A 372 -23.57 -8.61 3.91
CA ARG A 372 -24.67 -9.50 3.53
C ARG A 372 -25.58 -8.85 2.48
N VAL A 373 -26.02 -7.62 2.72
CA VAL A 373 -26.91 -6.90 1.79
C VAL A 373 -26.22 -6.65 0.45
N ALA A 374 -24.96 -6.19 0.45
CA ALA A 374 -24.24 -5.94 -0.79
C ALA A 374 -23.98 -7.21 -1.62
N LEU A 375 -23.80 -8.37 -0.98
CA LEU A 375 -23.61 -9.64 -1.68
C LEU A 375 -24.91 -10.25 -2.23
N GLU A 376 -26.07 -9.84 -1.70
CA GLU A 376 -27.39 -10.33 -2.12
C GLU A 376 -28.12 -9.38 -3.08
N ASP A 377 -27.63 -8.16 -3.26
CA ASP A 377 -28.32 -7.09 -3.99
C ASP A 377 -27.84 -6.95 -5.44
N ASP A 378 -28.78 -7.06 -6.40
CA ASP A 378 -28.52 -7.03 -7.84
C ASP A 378 -27.71 -5.81 -8.29
N TYR A 379 -27.91 -4.64 -7.66
CA TYR A 379 -27.18 -3.42 -8.02
C TYR A 379 -25.67 -3.59 -7.86
N PHE A 380 -25.25 -4.23 -6.76
CA PHE A 380 -23.85 -4.44 -6.41
C PHE A 380 -23.26 -5.61 -7.18
N ILE A 381 -24.03 -6.68 -7.38
CA ILE A 381 -23.63 -7.85 -8.18
C ILE A 381 -23.34 -7.44 -9.63
N GLU A 382 -24.27 -6.72 -10.27
CA GLU A 382 -24.11 -6.26 -11.66
C GLU A 382 -22.90 -5.34 -11.84
N ARG A 383 -22.61 -4.50 -10.84
CA ARG A 383 -21.49 -3.56 -10.84
C ARG A 383 -20.19 -4.14 -10.28
N LYS A 384 -20.21 -5.41 -9.84
CA LYS A 384 -19.08 -6.12 -9.22
C LYS A 384 -18.48 -5.37 -8.02
N LEU A 385 -19.35 -4.77 -7.22
CA LEU A 385 -18.99 -4.04 -6.01
C LEU A 385 -18.92 -5.01 -4.82
N TYR A 386 -17.84 -5.78 -4.74
CA TYR A 386 -17.60 -6.72 -3.65
C TYR A 386 -16.76 -6.08 -2.53
N PRO A 387 -16.91 -6.52 -1.26
CA PRO A 387 -16.03 -6.09 -0.19
C PRO A 387 -14.57 -6.37 -0.54
N ASN A 388 -13.72 -5.35 -0.42
CA ASN A 388 -12.29 -5.46 -0.68
C ASN A 388 -11.49 -5.64 0.62
N VAL A 389 -10.16 -5.71 0.53
CA VAL A 389 -9.30 -5.89 1.72
C VAL A 389 -9.46 -4.76 2.75
N ASP A 390 -9.73 -3.52 2.33
CA ASP A 390 -9.80 -2.36 3.21
C ASP A 390 -11.02 -2.44 4.13
N PHE A 391 -12.14 -2.98 3.63
CA PHE A 391 -13.34 -3.23 4.43
C PHE A 391 -13.06 -4.14 5.63
N TYR A 392 -12.49 -5.33 5.38
CA TYR A 392 -12.17 -6.27 6.46
C TYR A 392 -11.07 -5.74 7.36
N THR A 393 -10.06 -5.09 6.80
CA THR A 393 -8.94 -4.49 7.54
C THR A 393 -9.45 -3.45 8.55
N GLY A 394 -10.33 -2.55 8.12
CA GLY A 394 -10.93 -1.55 9.00
C GLY A 394 -11.72 -2.19 10.14
N CYS A 395 -12.55 -3.20 9.83
CA CYS A 395 -13.31 -3.92 10.84
C CYS A 395 -12.40 -4.63 11.87
N ILE A 396 -11.32 -5.27 11.41
CA ILE A 396 -10.34 -5.94 12.29
C ILE A 396 -9.66 -4.93 13.22
N TYR A 397 -9.15 -3.82 12.67
CA TYR A 397 -8.51 -2.78 13.49
C TYR A 397 -9.45 -2.21 14.53
N GLN A 398 -10.71 -1.94 14.15
CA GLN A 398 -11.72 -1.46 15.07
C GLN A 398 -12.03 -2.48 16.18
N ALA A 399 -12.13 -3.77 15.84
CA ALA A 399 -12.36 -4.84 16.81
C ALA A 399 -11.18 -5.01 17.79
N ILE A 400 -9.95 -4.78 17.34
CA ILE A 400 -8.74 -4.76 18.20
C ILE A 400 -8.73 -3.50 19.11
N GLY A 401 -9.49 -2.46 18.78
CA GLY A 401 -9.51 -1.19 19.50
C GLY A 401 -8.52 -0.15 18.96
N ILE A 402 -7.98 -0.36 17.75
CA ILE A 402 -7.18 0.65 17.05
C ILE A 402 -8.11 1.76 16.56
N PRO A 403 -7.86 3.04 16.89
CA PRO A 403 -8.74 4.12 16.50
C PRO A 403 -8.67 4.39 15.00
N ARG A 404 -9.77 4.89 14.42
CA ARG A 404 -9.93 5.17 12.99
C ARG A 404 -8.80 6.04 12.41
N ASN A 405 -8.38 7.09 13.12
CA ASN A 405 -7.30 8.01 12.73
C ASN A 405 -5.90 7.36 12.69
N MET A 406 -5.75 6.10 13.14
CA MET A 406 -4.53 5.32 13.04
C MET A 406 -4.48 4.41 11.80
N PHE A 407 -5.55 4.30 11.02
CA PHE A 407 -5.62 3.27 9.96
C PHE A 407 -4.58 3.47 8.86
N THR A 408 -4.41 4.72 8.42
CA THR A 408 -3.35 5.06 7.46
C THR A 408 -1.95 4.81 8.06
N VAL A 409 -1.78 5.02 9.38
CA VAL A 409 -0.53 4.70 10.08
C VAL A 409 -0.30 3.18 10.09
N MET A 410 -1.34 2.39 10.37
CA MET A 410 -1.29 0.93 10.31
C MET A 410 -0.90 0.42 8.93
N PHE A 411 -1.34 1.10 7.88
CA PHE A 411 -0.94 0.81 6.50
C PHE A 411 0.54 1.18 6.24
N ALA A 412 1.00 2.31 6.79
CA ALA A 412 2.37 2.78 6.61
C ALA A 412 3.43 1.83 7.18
N ILE A 413 3.14 1.14 8.30
CA ILE A 413 4.07 0.21 8.95
C ILE A 413 4.60 -0.86 7.98
N PRO A 414 3.74 -1.76 7.45
CA PRO A 414 4.19 -2.78 6.51
C PRO A 414 4.61 -2.19 5.16
N ARG A 415 3.91 -1.14 4.70
CA ARG A 415 4.19 -0.53 3.39
C ARG A 415 5.58 0.08 3.31
N THR A 416 6.20 0.40 4.43
CA THR A 416 7.60 0.84 4.49
C THR A 416 8.55 -0.19 3.87
N ALA A 417 8.32 -1.49 4.06
CA ALA A 417 9.15 -2.53 3.44
C ALA A 417 9.03 -2.48 1.90
N GLY A 418 7.81 -2.35 1.37
CA GLY A 418 7.58 -2.17 -0.07
C GLY A 418 8.19 -0.89 -0.62
N TRP A 419 8.00 0.25 0.05
CA TRP A 419 8.62 1.53 -0.37
C TRP A 419 10.14 1.42 -0.43
N VAL A 420 10.76 0.87 0.60
CA VAL A 420 12.23 0.72 0.63
C VAL A 420 12.69 -0.28 -0.43
N ALA A 421 11.96 -1.36 -0.69
CA ALA A 421 12.27 -2.27 -1.80
C ALA A 421 12.21 -1.56 -3.16
N GLN A 422 11.17 -0.76 -3.41
CA GLN A 422 11.00 0.02 -4.64
C GLN A 422 12.12 1.06 -4.82
N TRP A 423 12.56 1.68 -3.72
CA TRP A 423 13.67 2.62 -3.69
C TRP A 423 15.02 1.94 -3.95
N ARG A 424 15.28 0.79 -3.32
CA ARG A 424 16.50 0.01 -3.56
C ARG A 424 16.59 -0.47 -5.02
N GLU A 425 15.48 -0.95 -5.57
CA GLU A 425 15.41 -1.36 -6.98
C GLU A 425 15.64 -0.18 -7.93
N LEU A 426 15.10 1.01 -7.61
CA LEU A 426 15.39 2.24 -8.35
C LEU A 426 16.89 2.58 -8.35
N LEU A 427 17.54 2.54 -7.18
CA LEU A 427 18.97 2.89 -7.08
C LEU A 427 19.88 1.92 -7.83
N ALA A 428 19.46 0.66 -7.96
CA ALA A 428 20.18 -0.36 -8.69
C ALA A 428 19.88 -0.38 -10.20
N ASP A 429 18.87 0.36 -10.67
CA ASP A 429 18.42 0.33 -12.05
C ASP A 429 19.32 1.20 -12.96
N PRO A 430 20.06 0.61 -13.91
CA PRO A 430 20.96 1.35 -14.79
C PRO A 430 20.24 2.26 -15.79
N GLU A 431 18.97 2.00 -16.09
CA GLU A 431 18.14 2.83 -16.97
C GLU A 431 17.66 4.10 -16.25
N GLN A 432 17.68 4.10 -14.92
CA GLN A 432 17.08 5.17 -14.14
C GLN A 432 17.99 6.41 -14.03
N ARG A 433 17.31 7.54 -14.05
CA ARG A 433 17.84 8.89 -13.93
C ARG A 433 16.85 9.70 -13.10
N ILE A 434 17.20 10.94 -12.79
CA ILE A 434 16.27 11.85 -12.14
C ILE A 434 14.94 11.94 -12.90
N ALA A 435 13.83 11.70 -12.20
CA ALA A 435 12.49 11.79 -12.75
C ALA A 435 12.14 13.26 -13.00
N ARG A 436 12.03 13.64 -14.28
CA ARG A 436 11.78 15.03 -14.70
C ARG A 436 10.80 15.09 -15.88
N PRO A 437 9.49 14.89 -15.63
CA PRO A 437 8.48 14.88 -16.70
C PRO A 437 8.38 16.23 -17.42
N ARG A 438 7.84 16.19 -18.64
CA ARG A 438 7.53 17.38 -19.45
C ARG A 438 6.08 17.83 -19.19
N GLN A 439 5.75 19.02 -19.69
CA GLN A 439 4.40 19.55 -19.70
C GLN A 439 4.05 20.08 -21.10
N ILE A 440 2.75 20.13 -21.41
CA ILE A 440 2.22 20.97 -22.49
C ILE A 440 1.95 22.34 -21.87
N TYR A 441 2.58 23.38 -22.38
CA TYR A 441 2.34 24.74 -21.94
C TYR A 441 1.09 25.28 -22.64
N ASP A 442 0.02 25.52 -21.88
CA ASP A 442 -1.25 26.10 -22.34
C ASP A 442 -1.44 27.56 -21.82
N GLY A 443 -0.41 28.10 -21.18
CA GLY A 443 -0.37 29.47 -20.70
C GLY A 443 -0.11 30.48 -21.82
N VAL A 444 0.00 31.75 -21.43
CA VAL A 444 0.24 32.82 -22.39
C VAL A 444 1.72 32.88 -22.73
N MET A 445 2.05 32.87 -24.02
CA MET A 445 3.44 32.78 -24.49
C MET A 445 4.27 34.00 -24.09
N TYR A 446 3.97 35.16 -24.68
CA TYR A 446 4.72 36.38 -24.47
C TYR A 446 3.76 37.49 -24.03
N ARG A 447 4.15 38.20 -22.97
CA ARG A 447 3.51 39.42 -22.47
C ARG A 447 4.58 40.34 -21.95
N ASP A 448 4.50 41.61 -22.31
CA ASP A 448 5.35 42.62 -21.72
C ASP A 448 5.06 42.76 -20.23
N TYR A 449 6.13 42.91 -19.44
CA TYR A 449 5.99 43.19 -18.03
C TYR A 449 5.50 44.62 -17.84
N VAL A 450 4.36 44.77 -17.18
CA VAL A 450 3.83 46.07 -16.78
C VAL A 450 4.25 46.35 -15.32
N PRO A 451 4.99 47.44 -15.04
CA PRO A 451 5.30 47.88 -13.67
C PRO A 451 4.04 47.96 -12.81
N ILE A 452 4.16 47.71 -11.50
CA ILE A 452 3.00 47.67 -10.59
C ILE A 452 2.18 48.98 -10.63
N GLU A 453 2.85 50.11 -10.85
CA GLU A 453 2.28 51.47 -10.96
C GLU A 453 1.47 51.70 -12.25
N GLU A 454 1.67 50.84 -13.26
CA GLU A 454 1.09 50.96 -14.59
C GLU A 454 0.03 49.88 -14.87
N ARG A 455 -0.35 49.09 -13.86
CA ARG A 455 -1.41 48.07 -13.97
C ARG A 455 -2.76 48.70 -13.62
N ASP A 456 -3.79 48.37 -14.42
CA ASP A 456 -5.20 48.79 -14.19
C ASP A 456 -5.79 48.26 -12.87
#